data_AF-A0A954Z0C9-F1
#
_entry.id   AF-A0A954Z0C9-F1
#
_cell.length_a   1.000
_cell.length_b   1.000
_cell.length_c   1.000
_cell.angle_alpha   90.00
_cell.angle_beta   90.00
_cell.angle_gamma   90.00
#
_symmetry.space_group_name_H-M   'P 1'
#
loop_
_entity.id
_entity.type
_entity.pdbx_description
1 polymer ?
#
loop_
_entity_poly.entity_id
_entity_poly.type
_entity_poly.pdbx_seq_one_letter_code
_entity_poly.pdbx_strand_id
1 'polypeptide(L)' 'ADEVKYVRGYGQAVPKTVVQATHKLISPAFSGDQLDARTLAWCVDLVRQHPDWRLSVQMHKSWRIR' A
#
# COMPACT_ATOMS: atom_id res chain seq x y z
N ALA A 1 3.48 15.83 9.63
CA ALA A 1 3.35 14.36 9.67
C ALA A 1 4.39 13.80 8.73
N ASP A 2 5.33 13.01 9.25
CA ASP A 2 6.50 12.57 8.46
C ASP A 2 6.18 11.43 7.48
N GLU A 3 5.05 10.76 7.67
CA GLU A 3 4.59 9.66 6.83
C GLU A 3 3.11 9.81 6.43
N VAL A 4 2.80 9.40 5.20
CA VAL A 4 1.43 9.21 4.70
C VAL A 4 1.27 7.80 4.16
N LYS A 5 0.16 7.14 4.49
CA LYS A 5 -0.16 5.78 4.06
C LYS A 5 -1.52 5.72 3.39
N TYR A 6 -1.57 5.12 2.20
CA TYR A 6 -2.80 4.91 1.46
C TYR A 6 -3.02 3.45 1.14
N VAL A 7 -4.25 2.97 1.35
CA VAL A 7 -4.65 1.62 0.97
C VAL A 7 -5.02 1.59 -0.51
N ARG A 8 -4.56 0.58 -1.25
CA ARG A 8 -4.82 0.41 -2.68
C ARG A 8 -5.31 -0.99 -3.02
N GLY A 9 -6.44 -1.04 -3.70
CA GLY A 9 -6.96 -2.24 -4.36
C GLY A 9 -6.41 -2.38 -5.77
N TYR A 10 -6.64 -3.55 -6.37
CA TYR A 10 -6.38 -3.78 -7.79
C TYR A 10 -7.05 -2.72 -8.68
N GLY A 11 -6.31 -2.21 -9.66
CA GLY A 11 -6.79 -1.19 -10.62
C GLY A 11 -6.80 0.26 -10.10
N GLN A 12 -6.46 0.49 -8.83
CA GLN A 12 -6.38 1.85 -8.30
C GLN A 12 -5.01 2.49 -8.59
N ALA A 13 -5.00 3.71 -9.10
CA ALA A 13 -3.76 4.45 -9.35
C ALA A 13 -3.09 4.96 -8.05
N VAL A 14 -1.86 5.46 -8.18
CA VAL A 14 -1.15 6.13 -7.09
C VAL A 14 -1.98 7.31 -6.54
N PRO A 15 -2.04 7.50 -5.20
CA PRO A 15 -2.77 8.62 -4.60
C PRO A 15 -2.21 9.98 -5.04
N LYS A 16 -3.11 10.91 -5.39
CA LYS A 16 -2.77 12.34 -5.44
C LYS A 16 -2.83 12.88 -4.01
N THR A 17 -1.67 13.00 -3.36
CA THR A 17 -1.57 13.57 -2.02
C THR A 17 -1.20 15.05 -2.12
N VAL A 18 -1.92 15.90 -1.39
CA VAL A 18 -1.54 17.30 -1.13
C VAL A 18 -0.62 17.43 0.10
N VAL A 19 -0.53 16.36 0.90
CA VAL A 19 0.31 16.31 2.10
C VAL A 19 1.75 16.09 1.67
N GLN A 20 2.61 17.03 2.03
CA GLN A 20 4.06 16.86 1.96
C GLN A 20 4.49 15.98 3.14
N ALA A 21 4.90 14.75 2.84
CA ALA A 21 5.41 13.78 3.80
C ALA A 21 6.71 13.18 3.25
N THR A 22 7.67 12.98 4.15
CA THR A 22 8.99 12.38 3.85
C THR A 22 8.84 10.92 3.41
N HIS A 23 7.85 10.22 3.94
CA HIS A 23 7.56 8.83 3.62
C HIS A 23 6.16 8.69 3.03
N LYS A 24 6.08 8.22 1.79
CA LYS A 24 4.81 7.92 1.11
C LYS A 24 4.66 6.41 0.99
N LEU A 25 3.61 5.85 1.58
CA LEU A 25 3.41 4.41 1.63
C LEU A 25 2.14 3.98 0.89
N ILE A 26 2.27 2.94 0.08
CA ILE A 26 1.15 2.20 -0.52
C ILE A 26 0.97 0.90 0.27
N SER A 27 -0.26 0.64 0.72
CA SER A 27 -0.62 -0.59 1.42
C SER A 27 -1.64 -1.35 0.59
N PRO A 28 -1.43 -2.64 0.28
CA PRO A 28 -2.43 -3.40 -0.45
C PRO A 28 -3.71 -3.55 0.38
N ALA A 29 -4.86 -3.50 -0.28
CA ALA A 29 -6.15 -3.76 0.36
C ALA A 29 -6.26 -5.23 0.76
N PHE A 30 -6.68 -5.46 2.01
CA PHE A 30 -6.98 -6.78 2.54
C PHE A 30 -8.49 -6.99 2.53
N SER A 31 -8.92 -8.20 2.17
CA SER A 31 -10.29 -8.67 2.33
C SER A 31 -10.38 -9.47 3.62
N GLY A 32 -10.70 -8.79 4.71
CA GLY A 32 -10.58 -9.35 6.06
C GLY A 32 -9.11 -9.63 6.40
N ASP A 33 -8.79 -10.91 6.60
CA ASP A 33 -7.43 -11.38 6.90
C ASP A 33 -6.69 -11.91 5.65
N GLN A 34 -7.32 -11.85 4.48
CA GLN A 34 -6.74 -12.35 3.24
C GLN A 34 -6.17 -11.22 2.39
N LEU A 35 -4.96 -11.42 1.89
CA LEU A 35 -4.32 -10.58 0.89
C LEU A 35 -4.47 -11.24 -0.49
N ASP A 36 -5.20 -10.60 -1.39
CA ASP A 36 -5.32 -11.03 -2.78
C ASP A 36 -3.99 -10.80 -3.52
N ALA A 37 -3.48 -11.86 -4.16
CA ALA A 37 -2.18 -11.83 -4.84
C ALA A 37 -2.13 -10.81 -5.98
N ARG A 38 -3.26 -10.58 -6.69
CA ARG A 38 -3.33 -9.60 -7.77
C ARG A 38 -3.22 -8.18 -7.23
N THR A 39 -3.82 -7.91 -6.07
CA THR A 39 -3.73 -6.63 -5.36
C THR A 39 -2.31 -6.38 -4.87
N LEU A 40 -1.62 -7.40 -4.34
CA LEU A 40 -0.22 -7.29 -3.95
C LEU A 40 0.68 -6.99 -5.17
N ALA A 41 0.54 -7.76 -6.25
CA ALA A 41 1.30 -7.56 -7.48
C ALA A 41 1.09 -6.16 -8.05
N TRP A 42 -0.16 -5.69 -8.08
CA TRP A 42 -0.52 -4.34 -8.50
C TRP A 42 0.18 -3.27 -7.65
N CYS A 43 0.16 -3.42 -6.32
CA CYS A 43 0.83 -2.46 -5.43
C CYS A 43 2.35 -2.48 -5.61
N VAL A 44 2.95 -3.64 -5.86
CA VAL A 44 4.38 -3.78 -6.19
C VAL A 44 4.70 -3.02 -7.48
N ASP A 45 3.89 -3.18 -8.52
CA ASP A 45 4.11 -2.49 -9.79
C ASP A 45 3.90 -0.98 -9.66
N LEU A 46 2.96 -0.51 -8.84
CA LEU A 46 2.77 0.91 -8.56
C LEU A 46 4.02 1.53 -7.91
N VAL A 47 4.60 0.90 -6.90
CA VAL A 47 5.79 1.45 -6.22
C VAL A 47 7.04 1.36 -7.10
N ARG A 48 7.11 0.37 -8.01
CA ARG A 48 8.17 0.28 -9.02
C ARG A 48 8.09 1.41 -10.04
N GLN A 49 6.90 1.76 -10.50
CA GLN A 49 6.68 2.85 -11.44
C GLN A 49 6.82 4.24 -10.78
N HIS A 50 6.60 4.32 -9.47
CA HIS A 50 6.66 5.56 -8.70
C HIS A 50 7.56 5.39 -7.47
N PRO A 51 8.90 5.50 -7.64
CA PRO A 51 9.88 5.17 -6.59
C PRO A 51 9.82 6.04 -5.33
N ASP A 52 9.14 7.20 -5.40
CA ASP A 52 8.78 8.02 -4.24
C ASP A 52 7.90 7.27 -3.22
N TRP A 53 7.19 6.24 -3.69
CA TRP A 53 6.30 5.43 -2.88
C TRP A 53 6.97 4.15 -2.45
N ARG A 54 6.73 3.73 -1.21
CA ARG A 54 7.21 2.46 -0.67
C ARG A 54 6.03 1.54 -0.34
N LEU A 55 6.26 0.24 -0.45
CA LEU A 55 5.24 -0.75 -0.13
C LEU A 55 5.18 -1.00 1.39
N SER A 56 3.97 -1.00 1.97
CA SER A 56 3.71 -1.28 3.38
C SER A 56 2.61 -2.32 3.52
N VAL A 57 2.99 -3.58 3.70
CA VAL A 57 2.04 -4.70 3.86
C VAL A 57 1.61 -4.83 5.32
N GLN A 58 0.31 -5.00 5.56
CA GLN A 58 -0.26 -5.21 6.90
C GLN A 58 -0.06 -6.67 7.35
N MET A 59 1.20 -7.07 7.57
CA MET A 59 1.56 -8.47 7.88
C MET A 59 0.88 -9.02 9.13
N HIS A 60 0.49 -8.17 10.09
CA HIS A 60 -0.25 -8.58 11.28
C HIS A 60 -1.58 -9.27 10.96
N LYS A 61 -2.24 -8.91 9.84
CA LYS A 61 -3.45 -9.58 9.34
C LYS A 61 -3.16 -10.99 8.84
N SER A 62 -2.06 -11.15 8.10
CA SER A 62 -1.61 -12.47 7.63
C SER A 62 -1.17 -13.39 8.77
N TRP A 63 -0.51 -12.82 9.79
CA TRP A 63 -0.02 -13.56 10.95
C TRP A 63 -1.05 -13.75 12.05
N ARG A 64 -2.24 -13.13 11.93
CA ARG A 64 -3.30 -13.14 12.94
C ARG A 64 -2.84 -12.65 14.32
N ILE A 65 -1.99 -11.62 14.34
CA ILE A 65 -1.54 -10.95 15.56
C ILE A 65 -2.21 -9.57 15.68
N ARG A 66 -2.52 -9.15 16.90
CA ARG A 66 -3.17 -7.85 17.21
C ARG A 66 -2.25 -6.97 18.03
#